data_AF-A0A6F8PM22-F1
#
_entry.id   AF-A0A6F8PM22-F1
#
_cell.length_a   1.000
_cell.length_b   1.000
_cell.length_c   1.000
_cell.angle_alpha   90.00
_cell.angle_beta   90.00
_cell.angle_gamma   90.00
#
_symmetry.space_group_name_H-M   'P 1'
#
loop_
_entity.id
_entity.type
_entity.pdbx_description
1 polymer ?
#
loop_
_entity_poly.entity_id
_entity_poly.type
_entity_poly.pdbx_seq_one_letter_code
_entity_poly.pdbx_strand_id
1 'polypeptide(L)'
;MSQARLKKMAILLDIAQKEQDKALETLGLFRSQLSAHEEQLASLKAYLQEYIDRINNEGLRLMPIQLQTTQTFIDKLNTAIQAQTTKVEEQNQLVARAQEAWVEKRARLKGFETLYNKIQKNITLTLDKREQKMLDDLASQQFTQKQLNA
;
A
#
# COMPACT_ATOMS: atom_id res chain seq x y z
N MET A 1 -30.31 -11.02 16.22
CA MET A 1 -29.53 -11.58 15.08
C MET A 1 -28.79 -10.51 14.27
N SER A 2 -29.43 -9.45 13.79
CA SER A 2 -28.79 -8.46 12.90
C SER A 2 -27.71 -7.58 13.57
N GLN A 3 -27.95 -7.14 14.81
CA GLN A 3 -26.98 -6.39 15.64
C GLN A 3 -25.66 -7.17 15.87
N ALA A 4 -25.75 -8.47 16.14
CA ALA A 4 -24.58 -9.33 16.31
C ALA A 4 -23.75 -9.48 15.02
N ARG A 5 -24.43 -9.52 13.86
CA ARG A 5 -23.77 -9.55 12.54
C ARG A 5 -23.04 -8.24 12.25
N LEU A 6 -23.61 -7.10 12.62
CA LEU A 6 -22.98 -5.79 12.46
C LEU A 6 -21.71 -5.67 13.32
N LYS A 7 -21.76 -6.10 14.59
CA LYS A 7 -20.58 -6.15 15.47
C LYS A 7 -19.46 -7.03 14.91
N LYS A 8 -19.80 -8.23 14.42
CA LYS A 8 -18.82 -9.11 13.76
C LYS A 8 -18.19 -8.46 12.52
N MET A 9 -18.98 -7.76 11.70
CA MET A 9 -18.47 -7.07 10.51
C MET A 9 -17.55 -5.90 10.89
N ALA A 10 -17.85 -5.17 11.96
CA ALA A 10 -16.96 -4.12 12.47
C ALA A 10 -15.59 -4.67 12.88
N ILE A 11 -15.54 -5.85 13.49
CA ILE A 11 -14.27 -6.52 13.82
C ILE A 11 -13.50 -6.91 12.55
N LEU A 12 -14.19 -7.44 11.53
CA LEU A 12 -13.55 -7.78 10.25
C LEU A 12 -13.01 -6.55 9.53
N LEU A 13 -13.71 -5.41 9.63
CA LEU A 13 -13.24 -4.13 9.11
C LEU A 13 -11.95 -3.68 9.79
N ASP A 14 -11.91 -3.69 11.12
CA ASP A 14 -10.70 -3.32 11.89
C ASP A 14 -9.51 -4.22 11.54
N ILE A 15 -9.73 -5.53 11.40
CA ILE A 15 -8.69 -6.47 10.96
C ILE A 15 -8.21 -6.14 9.54
N ALA A 16 -9.14 -5.91 8.61
CA ALA A 16 -8.79 -5.59 7.22
C ALA A 16 -8.06 -4.25 7.10
N GLN A 17 -8.44 -3.25 7.90
CA GLN A 17 -7.75 -1.96 7.96
C GLN A 17 -6.31 -2.15 8.43
N LYS A 18 -6.11 -2.86 9.54
CA LYS A 18 -4.76 -3.17 10.06
C LYS A 18 -3.92 -3.97 9.07
N GLU A 19 -4.50 -4.91 8.32
CA GLU A 19 -3.79 -5.63 7.25
C GLU A 19 -3.37 -4.68 6.12
N GLN A 20 -4.25 -3.76 5.71
CA GLN A 20 -3.98 -2.79 4.65
C GLN A 20 -2.92 -1.78 5.07
N ASP A 21 -2.93 -1.32 6.32
CA ASP A 21 -1.95 -0.37 6.85
C ASP A 21 -0.56 -1.02 6.90
N LYS A 22 -0.45 -2.24 7.41
CA LYS A 22 0.82 -2.99 7.40
C LYS A 22 1.36 -3.22 5.99
N ALA A 23 0.48 -3.51 5.03
CA ALA A 23 0.88 -3.66 3.63
C ALA A 23 1.39 -2.33 3.05
N LEU A 24 0.79 -1.20 3.43
CA LEU A 24 1.22 0.14 3.02
C LEU A 24 2.59 0.50 3.63
N GLU A 25 2.80 0.22 4.91
CA GLU A 25 4.09 0.41 5.58
C GLU A 25 5.20 -0.40 4.89
N THR A 26 4.92 -1.66 4.58
CA THR A 26 5.85 -2.56 3.87
C THR A 26 6.19 -2.04 2.48
N LEU A 27 5.18 -1.59 1.73
CA LEU A 27 5.38 -0.96 0.41
C LEU A 27 6.24 0.31 0.52
N GLY A 28 5.98 1.15 1.53
CA GLY A 28 6.77 2.35 1.81
C GLY A 28 8.23 2.04 2.10
N LEU A 29 8.50 1.02 2.93
CA LEU A 29 9.85 0.55 3.23
C LEU A 29 10.57 0.11 1.97
N PHE A 30 9.95 -0.72 1.13
CA PHE A 30 10.60 -1.22 -0.09
C PHE A 30 10.85 -0.12 -1.12
N ARG A 31 9.96 0.86 -1.23
CA ARG A 31 10.20 2.04 -2.09
C ARG A 31 11.36 2.90 -1.59
N SER A 32 11.48 3.09 -0.28
CA SER A 32 12.61 3.81 0.31
C SER A 32 13.94 3.10 0.03
N GLN A 33 13.97 1.77 0.20
CA GLN A 33 15.13 0.95 -0.13
C GLN A 33 15.46 1.02 -1.64
N LEU A 34 14.45 1.01 -2.51
CA LEU A 34 14.66 1.17 -3.96
C LEU A 34 15.35 2.50 -4.27
N SER A 35 14.84 3.60 -3.72
CA SER A 35 15.43 4.94 -3.89
C SER A 35 16.91 4.94 -3.45
N ALA A 36 17.22 4.35 -2.30
CA ALA A 36 18.60 4.26 -1.82
C ALA A 36 19.50 3.45 -2.76
N HIS A 37 18.98 2.34 -3.32
CA HIS A 37 19.74 1.54 -4.29
C HIS A 37 19.97 2.28 -5.62
N GLU A 38 18.98 3.02 -6.10
CA GLU A 38 19.06 3.85 -7.30
C GLU A 38 20.03 5.02 -7.13
N GLU A 39 20.01 5.71 -5.99
CA GLU A 39 20.96 6.77 -5.64
C GLU A 39 22.40 6.25 -5.62
N GLN A 40 22.62 5.09 -4.99
CA GLN A 40 23.95 4.46 -4.97
C GLN A 40 24.41 4.07 -6.40
N LEU A 41 23.50 3.55 -7.23
CA LEU A 41 23.83 3.21 -8.62
C LEU A 41 24.18 4.47 -9.43
N ALA A 42 23.42 5.55 -9.27
CA ALA A 42 23.69 6.83 -9.91
C ALA A 42 25.04 7.40 -9.49
N SER A 43 25.37 7.34 -8.20
CA SER A 43 26.67 7.76 -7.67
C SER A 43 27.83 6.96 -8.26
N LEU A 44 27.72 5.63 -8.34
CA LEU A 44 28.75 4.78 -8.96
C LEU A 44 28.96 5.12 -10.45
N LYS A 45 27.88 5.36 -11.20
CA LYS A 45 27.95 5.74 -12.62
C LYS A 45 28.57 7.12 -12.80
N ALA A 46 28.17 8.10 -11.98
CA ALA A 46 28.74 9.44 -11.99
C ALA A 46 30.25 9.41 -11.69
N TYR A 47 30.65 8.65 -10.67
CA TYR A 47 32.05 8.48 -10.30
C TYR A 47 32.88 7.84 -11.42
N LEU A 48 32.35 6.82 -12.10
CA LEU A 48 33.02 6.22 -13.26
C LEU A 48 33.20 7.24 -14.40
N GLN A 49 32.17 8.04 -14.70
CA GLN A 49 32.24 9.06 -15.73
C GLN A 49 33.30 10.12 -15.40
N GLU A 50 33.26 10.67 -14.19
CA GLU A 50 34.27 11.64 -13.72
C GLU A 50 35.69 11.07 -13.78
N TYR A 51 35.84 9.79 -13.46
CA TYR A 51 37.14 9.11 -13.50
C TYR A 51 37.67 8.97 -14.93
N ILE A 52 36.82 8.56 -15.88
CA ILE A 52 37.17 8.49 -17.31
C ILE A 52 37.54 9.88 -17.85
N ASP A 53 36.76 10.91 -17.50
CA ASP A 53 37.02 12.28 -17.93
C ASP A 53 38.36 12.81 -17.40
N ARG A 54 38.72 12.49 -16.15
CA ARG A 54 40.06 12.82 -15.61
C ARG A 54 41.18 12.18 -16.41
N ILE A 55 41.07 10.90 -16.74
CA ILE A 55 42.09 10.18 -17.53
C ILE A 55 42.24 10.81 -18.92
N ASN A 56 41.13 11.11 -19.59
CA ASN A 56 41.14 11.73 -20.90
C ASN A 56 41.80 13.12 -20.87
N ASN A 57 41.56 13.90 -19.81
CA ASN A 57 42.12 15.24 -19.63
C ASN A 57 43.60 15.23 -19.21
N GLU A 58 44.06 14.21 -18.47
CA GLU A 58 45.48 14.00 -18.09
C GLU A 58 46.30 13.30 -19.20
N GLY A 59 45.65 13.00 -20.33
CA GLY A 59 45.99 12.00 -21.35
C GLY A 59 47.27 12.13 -22.18
N LEU A 60 48.40 12.59 -21.62
CA LEU A 60 49.71 12.57 -22.32
C LEU A 60 50.92 12.20 -21.44
N ARG A 61 50.76 11.86 -20.16
CA ARG A 61 51.89 11.62 -19.23
C ARG A 61 51.82 10.34 -18.37
N LEU A 62 50.86 9.45 -18.59
CA LEU A 62 50.72 8.25 -17.76
C LEU A 62 51.72 7.15 -18.15
N MET A 63 52.46 6.64 -17.17
CA MET A 63 53.38 5.50 -17.32
C MET A 63 52.59 4.18 -17.51
N PRO A 64 53.14 3.16 -18.20
CA PRO A 64 52.45 1.89 -18.45
C PRO A 64 51.88 1.20 -17.20
N ILE A 65 52.55 1.32 -16.05
CA ILE A 65 52.07 0.76 -14.79
C ILE A 65 50.82 1.47 -14.27
N GLN A 66 50.68 2.78 -14.51
CA GLN A 66 49.51 3.57 -14.14
C GLN A 66 48.30 3.19 -14.99
N LEU A 67 48.52 2.88 -16.27
CA LEU A 67 47.47 2.39 -17.18
C LEU A 67 46.89 1.04 -16.72
N GLN A 68 47.74 0.12 -16.26
CA GLN A 68 47.30 -1.20 -15.77
C GLN A 68 46.45 -1.09 -14.50
N THR A 69 46.84 -0.24 -13.54
CA THR A 69 46.05 0.02 -12.33
C THR A 69 44.73 0.69 -12.65
N THR A 70 44.73 1.64 -13.59
CA THR A 70 43.52 2.30 -14.10
C THR A 70 42.51 1.30 -14.66
N GLN A 71 42.95 0.41 -15.57
CA GLN A 71 42.05 -0.60 -16.14
C GLN A 71 41.46 -1.52 -15.07
N THR A 72 42.30 -1.98 -14.13
CA THR A 72 41.87 -2.87 -13.05
C THR A 72 40.82 -2.20 -12.13
N PHE A 73 40.95 -0.89 -11.90
CA PHE A 73 40.00 -0.13 -11.11
C PHE A 73 38.67 0.06 -11.85
N ILE A 74 38.72 0.37 -13.16
CA ILE A 74 37.53 0.46 -14.02
C ILE A 74 36.76 -0.86 -14.02
N ASP A 75 37.45 -1.99 -14.15
CA ASP A 75 36.80 -3.31 -14.13
C ASP A 75 36.10 -3.60 -12.80
N LYS A 76 36.71 -3.20 -11.67
CA LYS A 76 36.09 -3.28 -10.34
C LYS A 76 34.85 -2.39 -10.21
N LEU A 77 34.91 -1.15 -10.71
CA LEU A 77 33.76 -0.24 -10.71
C LEU A 77 32.62 -0.79 -11.57
N ASN A 78 32.92 -1.31 -12.76
CA ASN A 78 31.92 -1.93 -13.63
C ASN A 78 31.26 -3.13 -12.95
N THR A 79 32.04 -3.98 -12.28
CA THR A 79 31.52 -5.10 -11.50
C THR A 79 30.59 -4.62 -10.37
N ALA A 80 30.97 -3.56 -9.66
CA ALA A 80 30.14 -2.96 -8.62
C ALA A 80 28.85 -2.34 -9.17
N ILE A 81 28.91 -1.66 -10.32
CA ILE A 81 27.74 -1.11 -11.01
C ILE A 81 26.79 -2.22 -11.44
N GLN A 82 27.31 -3.32 -12.01
CA GLN A 82 26.50 -4.48 -12.38
C GLN A 82 25.81 -5.08 -11.15
N ALA A 83 26.56 -5.34 -10.07
CA ALA A 83 26.00 -5.86 -8.84
C ALA A 83 24.92 -4.94 -8.24
N GLN A 84 25.13 -3.61 -8.28
CA GLN A 84 24.14 -2.66 -7.80
C GLN A 84 22.91 -2.57 -8.71
N THR A 85 23.09 -2.71 -10.03
CA THR A 85 21.99 -2.77 -11.00
C THR A 85 21.09 -3.98 -10.71
N THR A 86 21.68 -5.15 -10.46
CA THR A 86 20.91 -6.35 -10.05
C THR A 86 20.13 -6.11 -8.76
N LYS A 87 20.72 -5.45 -7.75
CA LYS A 87 19.99 -5.10 -6.52
C LYS A 87 18.80 -4.18 -6.77
N VAL A 88 18.94 -3.20 -7.66
CA VAL A 88 17.83 -2.31 -8.06
C VAL A 88 16.71 -3.11 -8.72
N GLU A 89 17.05 -4.07 -9.60
CA GLU A 89 16.07 -4.94 -10.26
C GLU A 89 15.35 -5.86 -9.26
N GLU A 90 16.09 -6.50 -8.36
CA GLU A 90 15.53 -7.33 -7.28
C GLU A 90 14.60 -6.51 -6.39
N GLN A 91 15.01 -5.31 -5.99
CA GLN A 91 14.22 -4.43 -5.15
C GLN A 91 12.95 -3.94 -5.87
N ASN A 92 13.04 -3.66 -7.18
CA ASN A 92 11.87 -3.34 -8.00
C ASN A 92 10.83 -4.48 -7.99
N GLN A 93 11.27 -5.74 -8.08
CA GLN A 93 10.36 -6.88 -7.98
C GLN A 93 9.70 -6.96 -6.59
N LEU A 94 10.42 -6.65 -5.51
CA LEU A 94 9.85 -6.60 -4.17
C LEU A 94 8.81 -5.49 -4.02
N VAL A 95 9.09 -4.30 -4.57
CA VAL A 95 8.12 -3.18 -4.62
C VAL A 95 6.87 -3.60 -5.39
N ALA A 96 7.01 -4.25 -6.54
CA ALA A 96 5.87 -4.72 -7.34
C ALA A 96 4.99 -5.71 -6.56
N ARG A 97 5.60 -6.71 -5.91
CA ARG A 97 4.86 -7.68 -5.07
C ARG A 97 4.17 -7.03 -3.88
N ALA A 98 4.83 -6.10 -3.19
CA ALA A 98 4.23 -5.35 -2.08
C ALA A 98 3.08 -4.46 -2.55
N GLN A 99 3.20 -3.88 -3.75
CA GLN A 99 2.15 -3.07 -4.37
C GLN A 99 0.92 -3.92 -4.69
N GLU A 100 1.09 -5.10 -5.27
CA GLU A 100 0.01 -6.06 -5.52
C GLU A 100 -0.69 -6.47 -4.22
N ALA A 101 0.08 -6.84 -3.19
CA ALA A 101 -0.45 -7.19 -1.88
C ALA A 101 -1.26 -6.05 -1.26
N TRP A 102 -0.77 -4.81 -1.31
CA TRP A 102 -1.50 -3.65 -0.83
C TRP A 102 -2.82 -3.43 -1.58
N VAL A 103 -2.81 -3.57 -2.92
CA VAL A 103 -4.03 -3.46 -3.74
C VAL A 103 -5.07 -4.51 -3.33
N GLU A 104 -4.64 -5.76 -3.12
CA GLU A 104 -5.52 -6.84 -2.67
C GLU A 104 -6.15 -6.53 -1.30
N LYS A 105 -5.34 -6.11 -0.32
CA LYS A 105 -5.82 -5.77 1.03
C LYS A 105 -6.79 -4.59 1.00
N ARG A 106 -6.48 -3.57 0.19
CA ARG A 106 -7.36 -2.41 0.00
C ARG A 106 -8.69 -2.80 -0.66
N ALA A 107 -8.67 -3.68 -1.65
CA ALA A 107 -9.89 -4.19 -2.28
C ALA A 107 -10.75 -4.97 -1.29
N ARG A 108 -10.13 -5.82 -0.45
CA ARG A 108 -10.81 -6.57 0.61
C ARG A 108 -11.46 -5.65 1.64
N LEU A 109 -10.75 -4.63 2.12
CA LEU A 109 -11.28 -3.61 3.03
C LEU A 109 -12.53 -2.93 2.43
N LYS A 110 -12.42 -2.43 1.20
CA LYS A 110 -13.55 -1.79 0.50
C LYS A 110 -14.75 -2.72 0.34
N GLY A 111 -14.49 -4.01 0.10
CA GLY A 111 -15.53 -5.05 0.11
C GLY A 111 -16.26 -5.12 1.44
N PHE A 112 -15.53 -5.21 2.55
CA PHE A 112 -16.13 -5.23 3.89
C PHE A 112 -16.88 -3.95 4.23
N GLU A 113 -16.40 -2.77 3.84
CA GLU A 113 -17.10 -1.49 4.05
C GLU A 113 -18.46 -1.49 3.34
N THR A 114 -18.47 -1.98 2.09
CA THR A 114 -19.70 -2.09 1.30
C THR A 114 -20.71 -3.03 1.97
N LEU A 115 -20.25 -4.19 2.46
CA LEU A 115 -21.10 -5.14 3.18
C LEU A 115 -21.60 -4.57 4.51
N TYR A 116 -20.75 -3.88 5.27
CA TYR A 116 -21.10 -3.24 6.53
C TYR A 116 -22.22 -2.23 6.33
N ASN A 117 -22.06 -1.31 5.38
CA ASN A 117 -23.05 -0.28 5.05
C ASN A 117 -24.39 -0.90 4.63
N LYS A 118 -24.35 -1.98 3.84
CA LYS A 118 -25.56 -2.71 3.43
C LYS A 118 -26.28 -3.35 4.62
N ILE A 119 -25.54 -3.96 5.56
CA ILE A 119 -26.12 -4.57 6.77
C ILE A 119 -26.73 -3.47 7.65
N GLN A 120 -26.00 -2.38 7.87
CA GLN A 120 -26.47 -1.25 8.68
C GLN A 120 -27.77 -0.67 8.12
N LYS A 121 -27.82 -0.38 6.81
CA LYS A 121 -29.03 0.14 6.15
C LYS A 121 -30.23 -0.79 6.32
N ASN A 122 -30.03 -2.10 6.16
CA ASN A 122 -31.11 -3.07 6.35
C ASN A 122 -31.61 -3.12 7.80
N ILE A 123 -30.73 -2.93 8.79
CA ILE A 123 -31.11 -2.86 10.20
C ILE A 123 -31.98 -1.63 10.44
N THR A 124 -31.54 -0.46 10.01
CA THR A 124 -32.28 0.79 10.13
C THR A 124 -33.66 0.67 9.49
N LEU A 125 -33.75 0.23 8.23
CA LEU A 125 -35.02 0.02 7.54
C LEU A 125 -35.96 -0.96 8.27
N THR A 126 -35.42 -1.98 8.93
CA THR A 126 -36.24 -2.94 9.69
C THR A 126 -36.74 -2.34 11.00
N LEU A 127 -35.94 -1.48 11.64
CA LEU A 127 -36.32 -0.77 12.86
C LEU A 127 -37.40 0.28 12.54
N ASP A 128 -37.20 1.09 11.52
CA ASP A 128 -38.16 2.13 11.10
C ASP A 128 -39.53 1.52 10.79
N LYS A 129 -39.56 0.39 10.04
CA LYS A 129 -40.80 -0.33 9.74
C LYS A 129 -41.50 -0.87 10.99
N ARG A 130 -40.74 -1.30 12.01
CA ARG A 130 -41.32 -1.79 13.28
C ARG A 130 -41.86 -0.65 14.12
N GLU A 131 -41.16 0.48 14.17
CA GLU A 131 -41.58 1.69 14.88
C GLU A 131 -42.85 2.25 14.25
N GLN A 132 -42.89 2.39 12.92
CA GLN A 132 -44.08 2.84 12.20
C GLN A 132 -45.29 1.96 12.51
N LYS A 133 -45.13 0.62 12.43
CA LYS A 133 -46.21 -0.31 12.76
C LYS A 133 -46.73 -0.14 14.19
N MET A 134 -45.82 0.05 15.16
CA MET A 134 -46.20 0.24 16.56
C MET A 134 -46.97 1.56 16.78
N LEU A 135 -46.60 2.63 16.08
CA LEU A 135 -47.31 3.90 16.10
C LEU A 135 -48.72 3.78 15.48
N ASP A 136 -48.81 3.09 14.33
CA ASP A 136 -50.09 2.85 13.64
C ASP A 136 -51.05 2.01 14.52
N ASP A 137 -50.53 0.97 15.18
CA ASP A 137 -51.30 0.12 16.11
C ASP A 137 -51.82 0.95 17.31
N LEU A 138 -50.99 1.81 17.89
CA LEU A 138 -51.38 2.70 19.01
C LEU A 138 -52.44 3.72 18.57
N ALA A 139 -52.27 4.33 17.40
CA ALA A 139 -53.22 5.29 16.85
C ALA A 139 -54.59 4.64 16.59
N SER A 140 -54.60 3.42 16.04
CA SER A 140 -55.81 2.64 15.82
C SER A 140 -56.54 2.29 17.12
N GLN A 141 -55.81 1.88 18.16
CA GLN A 141 -56.39 1.62 19.48
C GLN A 141 -57.01 2.87 20.11
N GLN A 142 -56.31 4.01 20.07
CA GLN A 142 -56.84 5.28 20.59
C GLN A 142 -58.10 5.73 19.86
N PHE A 143 -58.12 5.59 18.52
CA PHE A 143 -59.29 5.89 17.71
C PHE A 143 -60.49 5.01 18.09
N THR A 144 -60.27 3.70 18.25
CA THR A 144 -61.30 2.74 18.63
C THR A 144 -61.86 3.04 20.02
N GLN A 145 -61.00 3.38 20.99
CA GLN A 145 -61.42 3.73 22.34
C GLN A 145 -62.26 5.02 22.38
N LYS A 146 -61.94 6.01 21.53
CA LYS A 146 -62.75 7.23 21.40
C LYS A 146 -64.13 6.94 20.79
N GLN A 147 -64.25 6.02 19.85
CA GLN A 147 -65.54 5.62 19.27
C GLN A 147 -66.41 4.84 20.26
N LEU A 148 -65.82 4.05 21.16
CA LEU A 148 -66.56 3.29 22.18
C LEU A 148 -67.05 4.17 23.35
N ASN A 149 -66.39 5.31 23.60
CA ASN A 149 -66.70 6.21 24.70
C ASN A 149 -67.54 7.44 24.28
N ALA A 150 -67.95 7.51 23.00
CA ALA A 150 -68.80 8.56 22.43
C ALA A 150 -70.20 8.00 22.14
#